data_AF-A0AAU4QZ51-F1
#
_entry.id   AF-A0AAU4QZ51-F1
#
_cell.length_a   1.000
_cell.length_b   1.000
_cell.length_c   1.000
_cell.angle_alpha   90.00
_cell.angle_beta   90.00
_cell.angle_gamma   90.00
#
_symmetry.space_group_name_H-M   'P 1'
#
loop_
_entity.id
_entity.type
_entity.pdbx_description
1 polymer ?
#
loop_
_entity_poly.entity_id
_entity_poly.type
_entity_poly.pdbx_seq_one_letter_code
_entity_poly.pdbx_strand_id
1 'polypeptide(L)'
;MADIQYDEDPEPSERFPAGPLYVPVRPGPAAACAARLFRTPLGDRTAVGFTSSRQLAATLGPDQPWIRLAEPALRALTAPLGVTTVTVDPQFAAPAPTPIEPVVPVPALRIG
;
A
#
# COMPACT_ATOMS: atom_id res chain seq x y z
N MET A 1 47.27 25.58 -11.34
CA MET A 1 47.19 24.10 -11.38
C MET A 1 45.73 23.74 -11.29
N ALA A 2 45.28 22.88 -12.20
CA ALA A 2 43.93 22.29 -12.31
C ALA A 2 43.48 21.67 -10.97
N ASP A 3 42.25 21.88 -10.52
CA ASP A 3 40.98 21.19 -10.85
C ASP A 3 40.77 19.91 -10.01
N ILE A 4 39.48 19.63 -9.77
CA ILE A 4 38.85 18.57 -8.96
C ILE A 4 39.11 18.67 -7.45
N GLN A 5 38.08 18.72 -6.60
CA GLN A 5 37.44 17.48 -6.19
C GLN A 5 36.09 17.68 -5.46
N TYR A 6 35.08 17.04 -6.06
CA TYR A 6 33.82 16.52 -5.51
C TYR A 6 32.72 17.53 -5.14
N ASP A 7 32.00 17.95 -6.19
CA ASP A 7 30.53 18.00 -6.13
C ASP A 7 30.08 16.60 -5.70
N GLU A 8 29.82 16.44 -4.40
CA GLU A 8 29.26 15.20 -3.86
C GLU A 8 27.79 15.17 -4.30
N ASP A 9 27.58 14.77 -5.56
CA ASP A 9 26.27 14.37 -6.07
C ASP A 9 25.71 13.37 -5.03
N PRO A 10 24.63 13.71 -4.31
CA PRO A 10 24.09 12.79 -3.32
C PRO A 10 23.55 11.58 -4.07
N GLU A 11 24.29 10.46 -3.99
CA GLU A 11 23.91 9.16 -4.54
C GLU A 11 22.40 8.95 -4.32
N PRO A 12 21.59 8.82 -5.38
CA PRO A 12 20.16 8.71 -5.21
C PRO A 12 19.89 7.34 -4.59
N SER A 13 19.17 7.32 -3.47
CA SER A 13 18.44 6.15 -2.94
C SER A 13 19.04 5.38 -1.77
N GLU A 14 19.55 6.05 -0.73
CA GLU A 14 19.20 5.56 0.61
C GLU A 14 17.68 5.69 0.74
N ARG A 15 16.93 4.65 0.34
CA ARG A 15 15.51 4.53 0.68
C ARG A 15 15.45 4.32 2.18
N PHE A 16 15.56 5.41 2.93
CA PHE A 16 15.19 5.43 4.33
C PHE A 16 13.82 4.75 4.41
N PRO A 17 13.63 3.78 5.33
CA PRO A 17 12.32 3.21 5.51
C PRO A 17 11.36 4.38 5.78
N ALA A 18 10.21 4.41 5.10
CA ALA A 18 9.26 5.52 5.06
C ALA A 18 8.58 5.83 6.43
N GLY A 19 9.23 5.51 7.54
CA GLY A 19 8.67 5.44 8.87
C GLY A 19 7.99 4.09 9.14
N PRO A 20 7.70 3.78 10.40
CA PRO A 20 6.95 2.58 10.75
C PRO A 20 5.49 2.70 10.29
N LEU A 21 5.00 1.66 9.64
CA LEU A 21 3.61 1.51 9.20
C LEU A 21 2.72 1.07 10.35
N TYR A 22 1.46 1.45 10.29
CA TYR A 22 0.37 0.91 11.11
C TYR A 22 -0.08 -0.42 10.50
N VAL A 23 0.30 -1.53 11.14
CA VAL A 23 0.03 -2.89 10.66
C VAL A 23 -1.17 -3.47 11.40
N PRO A 24 -2.25 -3.89 10.70
CA PRO A 24 -3.40 -4.51 11.33
C PRO A 24 -3.02 -5.87 11.90
N VAL A 25 -3.42 -6.12 13.14
CA VAL A 25 -3.18 -7.38 13.84
C VAL A 25 -4.46 -7.98 14.37
N ARG A 26 -4.43 -9.28 14.62
CA ARG A 26 -5.42 -9.95 15.45
C ARG A 26 -4.78 -10.29 16.80
N PRO A 27 -5.44 -9.95 17.92
CA PRO A 27 -4.98 -10.39 19.23
C PRO A 27 -4.99 -11.93 19.27
N GLY A 28 -3.93 -12.50 19.80
CA GLY A 28 -3.71 -13.93 19.97
C GLY A 28 -3.54 -14.33 21.44
N PRO A 29 -3.37 -15.63 21.71
CA PRO A 29 -3.12 -16.11 23.07
C PRO A 29 -1.80 -15.56 23.64
N ALA A 30 -1.71 -15.49 24.97
CA ALA A 30 -0.49 -15.13 25.69
C ALA A 30 0.18 -13.81 25.23
N ALA A 31 -0.63 -12.76 25.02
CA ALA A 31 -0.21 -11.44 24.56
C ALA A 31 0.44 -11.42 23.15
N ALA A 32 0.37 -12.51 22.38
CA ALA A 32 0.81 -12.53 21.00
C ALA A 32 -0.13 -11.71 20.11
N CYS A 33 0.41 -11.13 19.04
CA CYS A 33 -0.35 -10.45 18.00
C CYS A 33 0.04 -11.04 16.65
N ALA A 34 -0.95 -11.43 15.84
CA ALA A 34 -0.71 -11.97 14.50
C ALA A 34 -1.05 -10.91 13.45
N ALA A 35 -0.09 -10.58 12.58
CA ALA A 35 -0.34 -9.69 11.44
C ALA A 35 -1.47 -10.25 10.57
N ARG A 36 -2.44 -9.40 10.22
CA ARG A 36 -3.56 -9.79 9.36
C ARG A 36 -3.09 -9.73 7.90
N LEU A 37 -3.09 -10.88 7.24
CA LEU A 37 -2.81 -11.00 5.82
C LEU A 37 -4.09 -10.79 5.01
N PHE A 38 -3.95 -10.15 3.85
CA PHE A 38 -5.04 -9.85 2.92
C PHE A 38 -4.76 -10.49 1.57
N ARG A 39 -5.69 -10.30 0.64
CA ARG A 39 -5.53 -10.75 -0.74
C ARG A 39 -5.54 -9.57 -1.70
N THR A 40 -4.70 -9.64 -2.73
CA THR A 40 -4.76 -8.74 -3.88
C THR A 40 -6.00 -9.07 -4.72
N PRO A 41 -6.42 -8.18 -5.65
CA PRO A 41 -7.48 -8.49 -6.60
C PRO A 41 -7.21 -9.73 -7.46
N LEU A 42 -5.94 -10.06 -7.68
CA LEU A 42 -5.50 -11.27 -8.40
C LEU A 42 -5.53 -12.54 -7.52
N GLY A 43 -5.79 -12.41 -6.22
CA GLY A 43 -5.94 -13.52 -5.28
C GLY A 43 -4.69 -13.85 -4.44
N ASP A 44 -3.55 -13.23 -4.77
CA ASP A 44 -2.28 -13.41 -4.05
C ASP A 44 -2.37 -12.88 -2.62
N ARG A 45 -1.65 -13.52 -1.70
CA ARG A 45 -1.56 -13.04 -0.31
C ARG A 45 -0.61 -11.84 -0.23
N THR A 46 -1.02 -10.82 0.51
CA THR A 46 -0.21 -9.63 0.77
C THR A 46 -0.29 -9.23 2.24
N ALA A 47 0.84 -8.75 2.78
CA ALA A 47 0.86 -8.05 4.05
C ALA A 47 0.43 -6.60 3.82
N VAL A 48 -0.33 -6.03 4.75
CA VAL A 48 -0.83 -4.65 4.62
C VAL A 48 -0.24 -3.78 5.71
N GLY A 49 0.18 -2.58 5.36
CA GLY A 49 0.51 -1.53 6.31
C GLY A 49 -0.10 -0.20 5.87
N PHE A 50 -0.43 0.65 6.82
CA PHE A 50 -0.94 1.99 6.55
C PHE A 50 0.06 3.04 7.00
N THR A 51 0.15 4.16 6.29
CA THR A 51 0.99 5.29 6.71
C THR A 51 0.35 6.11 7.83
N SER A 52 -0.96 5.95 8.05
CA SER A 52 -1.72 6.64 9.10
C SER A 52 -2.74 5.72 9.77
N SER A 53 -2.90 5.86 11.09
CA SER A 53 -3.98 5.22 11.84
C SER A 53 -5.37 5.63 11.33
N ARG A 54 -5.52 6.86 10.81
CA ARG A 54 -6.78 7.32 10.22
C ARG A 54 -7.13 6.54 8.96
N GLN A 55 -6.14 6.26 8.10
CA GLN A 55 -6.35 5.45 6.90
C GLN A 55 -6.70 4.01 7.27
N LEU A 56 -6.00 3.44 8.25
CA LEU A 56 -6.32 2.10 8.78
C LEU A 56 -7.77 2.03 9.28
N ALA A 57 -8.19 2.98 10.11
CA ALA A 57 -9.54 3.03 10.68
C ALA A 57 -10.62 3.26 9.62
N ALA A 58 -10.36 4.09 8.61
CA ALA A 58 -11.28 4.29 7.48
C ALA A 58 -11.45 3.01 6.65
N THR A 59 -10.39 2.22 6.53
CA THR A 59 -10.34 1.05 5.66
C THR A 59 -10.81 -0.25 6.34
N LEU A 60 -10.49 -0.44 7.63
CA LEU A 60 -10.77 -1.67 8.38
C LEU A 60 -11.77 -1.48 9.53
N GLY A 61 -12.20 -0.25 9.78
CA GLY A 61 -13.04 0.12 10.92
C GLY A 61 -12.21 0.60 12.13
N PRO A 62 -12.80 1.43 13.01
CA PRO A 62 -12.11 2.04 14.15
C PRO A 62 -11.67 1.03 15.22
N ASP A 63 -12.36 -0.10 15.33
CA ASP A 63 -12.08 -1.13 16.34
C ASP A 63 -10.95 -2.10 15.94
N GLN A 64 -10.39 -1.97 14.73
CA GLN A 64 -9.34 -2.84 14.24
C GLN A 64 -8.03 -2.61 15.02
N PRO A 65 -7.51 -3.62 15.76
CA PRO A 65 -6.23 -3.50 16.46
C PRO A 65 -5.05 -3.36 15.49
N TRP A 66 -4.02 -2.62 15.89
CA TRP A 66 -2.83 -2.39 15.08
C TRP A 66 -1.55 -2.25 15.93
N ILE A 67 -0.41 -2.46 15.30
CA ILE A 67 0.93 -2.20 15.86
C ILE A 67 1.75 -1.34 14.89
N ARG A 68 2.88 -0.80 15.37
CA ARG A 68 3.83 -0.07 14.51
C ARG A 68 4.98 -1.00 14.13
N LEU A 69 5.19 -1.20 12.84
CA LEU A 69 6.31 -1.97 12.32
C LEU A 69 6.91 -1.28 11.09
N ALA A 70 8.23 -1.30 10.97
CA ALA A 70 8.88 -0.91 9.72
C ALA A 70 8.49 -1.90 8.60
N GLU A 71 8.33 -1.42 7.36
CA GLU A 71 8.03 -2.27 6.21
C GLU A 71 9.01 -3.45 6.05
N PRO A 72 10.35 -3.27 6.21
CA PRO A 72 11.28 -4.40 6.16
C PRO A 72 11.03 -5.45 7.25
N ALA A 73 10.65 -5.01 8.46
CA ALA A 73 10.34 -5.92 9.56
C ALA A 73 9.04 -6.69 9.28
N LEU A 74 8.00 -6.03 8.75
CA LEU A 74 6.77 -6.69 8.33
C LEU A 74 7.06 -7.76 7.26
N ARG A 75 7.83 -7.40 6.23
CA ARG A 75 8.23 -8.32 5.16
C ARG A 75 8.99 -9.53 5.71
N ALA A 76 9.95 -9.31 6.61
CA ALA A 76 10.71 -10.39 7.24
C ALA A 76 9.83 -11.35 8.05
N LEU A 77 8.80 -10.84 8.74
CA LEU A 77 7.86 -11.66 9.50
C LEU A 77 6.94 -12.49 8.60
N THR A 78 6.59 -12.01 7.41
CA THR A 78 5.64 -12.68 6.51
C THR A 78 6.30 -13.55 5.45
N ALA A 79 7.59 -13.34 5.16
CA ALA A 79 8.33 -14.13 4.18
C ALA A 79 8.33 -15.64 4.45
N PRO A 80 8.52 -16.13 5.71
CA PRO A 80 8.43 -17.57 6.01
C PRO A 80 7.06 -18.19 5.74
N LEU A 81 6.01 -17.36 5.65
CA LEU A 81 4.65 -17.79 5.32
C LEU A 81 4.37 -17.76 3.82
N GLY A 82 5.39 -17.51 2.99
CA GLY A 82 5.27 -17.35 1.54
C GLY A 82 4.72 -16.00 1.09
N VAL A 83 4.65 -15.01 1.98
CA VAL A 83 4.12 -13.68 1.68
C VAL A 83 5.26 -12.67 1.67
N THR A 84 5.72 -12.33 0.47
CA THR A 84 6.83 -11.40 0.25
C THR A 84 6.35 -10.00 -0.16
N THR A 85 5.09 -9.85 -0.55
CA THR A 85 4.49 -8.58 -0.96
C THR A 85 3.95 -7.82 0.25
N VAL A 86 4.30 -6.54 0.34
CA VAL A 86 3.72 -5.58 1.29
C VAL A 86 2.98 -4.51 0.50
N THR A 87 1.69 -4.34 0.78
CA THR A 87 0.86 -3.29 0.21
C THR A 87 0.69 -2.16 1.23
N VAL A 88 1.04 -0.95 0.82
CA VAL A 88 0.90 0.27 1.64
C VAL A 88 -0.37 1.01 1.25
N ASP A 89 -1.16 1.41 2.26
CA ASP A 89 -2.41 2.16 2.11
C ASP A 89 -3.38 1.58 1.05
N PRO A 90 -3.78 0.30 1.16
CA PRO A 90 -4.73 -0.28 0.21
C PRO A 90 -6.10 0.39 0.29
N GLN A 91 -6.70 0.59 -0.87
CA GLN A 91 -8.11 0.93 -0.99
C GLN A 91 -8.92 -0.36 -1.16
N PHE A 92 -9.62 -0.81 -0.11
CA PHE A 92 -10.52 -1.99 -0.20
C PHE A 92 -11.90 -1.66 -0.78
N ALA A 93 -12.23 -0.37 -0.93
CA ALA A 93 -13.41 0.05 -1.68
C ALA A 93 -13.09 0.04 -3.17
N ALA A 94 -14.06 -0.37 -3.99
CA ALA A 94 -13.98 -0.11 -5.43
C ALA A 94 -13.80 1.40 -5.64
N PRO A 95 -12.88 1.85 -6.52
CA PRO A 95 -12.84 3.24 -6.94
C PRO A 95 -14.24 3.65 -7.41
N ALA A 96 -14.64 4.90 -7.14
CA ALA A 96 -15.91 5.40 -7.66
C ALA A 96 -15.96 5.15 -9.18
N PRO A 97 -17.09 4.66 -9.72
CA PRO A 97 -17.23 4.43 -11.15
C PRO A 97 -16.87 5.73 -11.90
N THR A 98 -15.92 5.66 -12.82
CA THR A 98 -15.69 6.75 -13.76
C THR A 98 -16.96 6.92 -14.60
N PRO A 99 -17.59 8.11 -14.64
CA PRO A 99 -18.71 8.35 -15.52
C PRO A 99 -18.32 8.01 -16.97
N ILE A 100 -19.05 7.09 -17.58
CA ILE A 100 -18.94 6.90 -19.03
C ILE A 100 -19.61 8.10 -19.68
N GLU A 101 -18.84 8.90 -20.41
CA GLU A 101 -19.44 9.96 -21.23
C GLU A 101 -20.33 9.28 -22.29
N PRO A 102 -21.64 9.60 -22.35
CA PRO A 102 -22.51 9.02 -23.36
C PRO A 102 -21.97 9.39 -24.74
N VAL A 103 -21.71 8.37 -25.57
CA VAL A 103 -21.36 8.58 -26.96
C VAL A 103 -22.52 9.34 -27.63
N VAL A 104 -22.29 10.61 -27.96
CA VAL A 104 -23.26 11.40 -28.71
C VAL A 104 -23.37 10.80 -30.11
N PRO A 105 -24.57 10.39 -30.57
CA PRO A 105 -24.71 9.89 -31.93
C PRO A 105 -24.41 11.02 -32.91
N VAL A 106 -23.40 10.82 -33.76
CA VAL A 106 -23.11 11.71 -34.89
C VAL A 106 -24.31 11.70 -35.85
N PRO A 107 -24.91 12.85 -36.16
CA PRO A 107 -26.03 12.90 -37.09
C PRO A 107 -25.55 12.45 -38.49
N ALA A 108 -26.21 11.44 -39.05
CA ALA A 108 -25.95 11.00 -40.40
C ALA A 108 -26.35 12.12 -41.38
N LEU A 109 -25.36 12.64 -42.12
CA LEU A 109 -25.57 13.60 -43.20
C LEU A 109 -26.42 12.92 -44.29
N ARG A 110 -27.68 13.33 -44.43
CA ARG A 110 -28.51 12.94 -45.58
C ARG A 110 -28.01 13.68 -46.81
N ILE A 111 -27.54 12.92 -47.80
CA ILE A 111 -27.29 13.41 -49.15
C ILE A 111 -28.57 13.15 -49.96
N GLY A 112 -29.12 14.23 -50.54
CA GLY A 112 -30.32 14.22 -51.38
C GLY A 112 -30.02 14.10 -52.87
#